data_AF-A0A970XQA1-F1
#
_entry.id   AF-A0A970XQA1-F1
#
_cell.length_a   1.000
_cell.length_b   1.000
_cell.length_c   1.000
_cell.angle_alpha   90.00
_cell.angle_beta   90.00
_cell.angle_gamma   90.00
#
_symmetry.space_group_name_H-M   'P 1'
#
loop_
_entity.id
_entity.type
_entity.pdbx_description
1 polymer ?
#
loop_
_entity_poly.entity_id
_entity_poly.type
_entity_poly.pdbx_seq_one_letter_code
_entity_poly.pdbx_strand_id
1 'polypeptide(L)' 'MNFTDSQAISHWAKPGVAAAFEGGFISGCPDGSFKPQSHTSRAEAAVIISKLLK' A
#
# COMPACT_ATOMS: atom_id res chain seq x y z
N MET A 1 4.28 10.03 1.97
CA MET A 1 3.35 8.97 2.42
C MET A 1 2.49 9.51 3.56
N ASN A 2 1.39 10.21 3.25
CA ASN A 2 0.47 10.76 4.26
C ASN A 2 -0.88 10.04 4.14
N PHE A 3 -1.02 8.96 4.90
CA PHE A 3 -2.30 8.25 5.05
C PHE A 3 -2.93 8.59 6.39
N THR A 4 -4.26 8.72 6.40
CA THR A 4 -5.05 9.05 7.60
C THR A 4 -4.92 7.98 8.69
N ASP A 5 -4.62 6.74 8.32
CA ASP A 5 -4.46 5.56 9.17
C ASP A 5 -3.00 5.07 9.25
N SER A 6 -2.03 5.94 8.97
CA SER A 6 -0.59 5.60 9.02
C SER A 6 -0.11 5.03 10.35
N GLN A 7 -0.81 5.33 11.45
CA GLN A 7 -0.54 4.77 12.79
C GLN A 7 -0.92 3.29 12.90
N ALA A 8 -1.85 2.79 12.08
CA ALA A 8 -2.25 1.39 12.04
C ALA A 8 -1.27 0.50 11.25
N ILE A 9 -0.30 1.11 10.55
CA ILE A 9 0.75 0.39 9.83
C ILE A 9 1.75 -0.14 10.85
N SER A 10 1.92 -1.47 10.89
CA SER A 10 2.92 -2.12 11.74
C SER A 10 4.31 -1.55 11.49
N HIS A 11 5.11 -1.38 12.56
CA HIS A 11 6.41 -0.71 12.47
C HIS A 11 7.34 -1.35 11.42
N TRP A 12 7.37 -2.68 11.36
CA TRP A 12 8.16 -3.44 10.39
C TRP A 12 7.72 -3.21 8.93
N ALA A 13 6.44 -2.92 8.69
CA ALA A 13 5.88 -2.76 7.35
C ALA A 13 6.07 -1.36 6.79
N LYS A 14 6.25 -0.35 7.66
CA LYS A 14 6.45 1.06 7.27
C LYS A 14 7.49 1.26 6.16
N PRO A 15 8.72 0.69 6.23
CA PRO A 15 9.70 0.87 5.16
C PRO A 15 9.25 0.27 3.83
N GLY A 16 8.62 -0.92 3.85
CA GLY A 16 8.12 -1.56 2.64
C GLY A 16 6.96 -0.80 1.99
N VAL A 17 6.02 -0.30 2.80
CA VAL A 17 4.91 0.53 2.31
C VAL A 17 5.42 1.85 1.74
N ALA A 18 6.41 2.49 2.39
CA ALA A 18 7.00 3.72 1.88
C ALA A 18 7.65 3.51 0.50
N ALA A 19 8.51 2.49 0.37
CA ALA A 19 9.16 2.15 -0.90
C ALA A 19 8.13 1.81 -2.00
N ALA A 20 7.08 1.06 -1.66
CA ALA A 20 6.06 0.69 -2.63
C ALA A 20 5.21 1.89 -3.09
N PHE A 21 4.96 2.86 -2.19
CA PHE A 21 4.25 4.10 -2.50
C PHE A 21 5.10 5.04 -3.34
N GLU A 22 6.36 5.22 -2.99
CA GLU A 22 7.32 6.04 -3.75
C GLU A 22 7.58 5.46 -5.15
N GLY A 23 7.60 4.14 -5.27
CA GLY A 23 7.69 3.44 -6.56
C GLY A 23 6.40 3.46 -7.38
N GLY A 24 5.29 4.03 -6.88
CA GLY A 24 4.02 4.11 -7.59
C GLY A 24 3.29 2.75 -7.78
N PHE A 25 3.76 1.70 -7.10
CA PHE A 25 3.19 0.36 -7.18
C PHE A 25 1.88 0.26 -6.41
N ILE A 26 1.81 0.96 -5.27
CA ILE A 26 0.61 1.08 -4.44
C ILE A 26 0.16 2.54 -4.36
N SER A 27 -1.14 2.71 -4.16
CA SER A 27 -1.78 4.00 -3.95
C SER A 27 -2.77 3.86 -2.80
N GLY A 28 -2.99 4.95 -2.07
CA GLY A 28 -4.03 4.98 -1.04
C GLY A 28 -5.43 4.83 -1.62
N CYS A 29 -6.39 4.59 -0.74
CA CYS A 29 -7.81 4.63 -1.06
C CYS A 29 -8.27 6.07 -1.33
N PRO A 30 -9.39 6.26 -2.05
CA PRO A 30 -9.95 7.59 -2.33
C PRO A 30 -10.28 8.42 -1.07
N ASP A 31 -10.51 7.74 0.06
CA ASP A 31 -10.75 8.34 1.37
C ASP A 31 -9.46 8.81 2.09
N GLY A 32 -8.30 8.66 1.46
CA GLY A 32 -7.00 9.05 2.00
C GLY A 32 -6.38 8.03 2.97
N SER A 33 -6.98 6.85 3.14
CA SER A 33 -6.44 5.76 3.98
C SER A 33 -5.59 4.77 3.18
N PHE A 34 -4.77 3.98 3.87
CA PHE A 34 -4.01 2.86 3.29
C PHE A 34 -4.66 1.49 3.56
N LYS A 35 -5.43 1.37 4.65
CA LYS A 35 -6.11 0.17 5.12
C LYS A 35 -5.17 -1.02 5.39
N PRO A 36 -4.13 -0.86 6.24
CA PRO A 36 -3.08 -1.86 6.44
C PRO A 36 -3.56 -3.19 7.02
N GLN A 37 -4.72 -3.22 7.67
CA GLN A 37 -5.30 -4.42 8.28
C GLN A 37 -6.45 -5.03 7.45
N SER A 38 -6.82 -4.40 6.33
CA SER A 38 -7.85 -4.93 5.44
C SER A 38 -7.30 -6.06 4.57
N HIS A 39 -8.19 -6.92 4.09
CA HIS A 39 -7.83 -7.96 3.13
C HIS A 39 -7.67 -7.38 1.74
N THR A 40 -6.58 -7.74 1.07
CA THR A 40 -6.37 -7.49 -0.36
C THR A 40 -6.96 -8.64 -1.18
N SER A 41 -7.67 -8.30 -2.26
CA SER A 41 -8.15 -9.29 -3.23
C SER A 41 -7.03 -9.80 -4.13
N ARG A 42 -7.23 -10.98 -4.72
CA ARG A 42 -6.28 -11.56 -5.70
C ARG A 42 -6.04 -10.63 -6.90
N ALA A 43 -7.08 -9.91 -7.33
CA ALA A 43 -6.99 -8.97 -8.45
C ALA A 43 -6.11 -7.77 -8.11
N GLU A 44 -6.31 -7.17 -6.92
CA GLU A 44 -5.48 -6.05 -6.45
C GLU A 44 -4.02 -6.48 -6.28
N ALA A 45 -3.77 -7.65 -5.69
CA ALA A 45 -2.41 -8.19 -5.56
C ALA A 45 -1.74 -8.37 -6.93
N ALA A 46 -2.46 -8.92 -7.91
CA ALA A 46 -1.94 -9.11 -9.27
C ALA A 46 -1.60 -7.77 -9.96
N VAL A 47 -2.40 -6.71 -9.74
CA VAL A 47 -2.12 -5.38 -10.27
C VAL A 47 -0.83 -4.82 -9.67
N ILE A 48 -0.63 -4.95 -8.35
CA ILE A 48 0.59 -4.48 -7.68
C ILE A 48 1.81 -5.22 -8.22
N ILE A 49 1.76 -6.54 -8.33
CA ILE A 49 2.84 -7.36 -8.90
C ILE A 49 3.11 -6.98 -10.37
N SER A 50 2.07 -6.76 -11.16
CA SER A 50 2.23 -6.35 -12.56
C SER A 50 2.90 -4.98 -12.70
N LYS A 51 2.67 -4.04 -11.77
CA LYS A 51 3.36 -2.75 -11.74
C LYS A 51 4.82 -2.87 -11.30
N LEU A 52 5.11 -3.80 -10.37
CA LEU A 52 6.47 -4.06 -9.89
C LEU A 52 7.40 -4.67 -10.95
N LEU A 53 6.83 -5.42 -11.90
CA LEU A 53 7.59 -6.16 -12.93
C LEU A 53 7.77 -5.39 -14.24
N LYS A 54 7.21 -4.18 -14.35
CA LYS A 54 7.40 -3.29 -15.51
C LYS A 54 8.66 -2.45 -15.33
#